data_AF-A0A3C1XCB7-F1
#
_entry.id   AF-A0A3C1XCB7-F1
#
_cell.length_a   1.000
_cell.length_b   1.000
_cell.length_c   1.000
_cell.angle_alpha   90.00
_cell.angle_beta   90.00
_cell.angle_gamma   90.00
#
_symmetry.space_group_name_H-M   'P 1'
#
loop_
_entity.id
_entity.type
_entity.pdbx_description
1 polymer ?
#
loop_
_entity_poly.entity_id
_entity_poly.type
_entity_poly.pdbx_seq_one_letter_code
_entity_poly.pdbx_strand_id
1 'polypeptide(L)' 'RGVATRVGTMTPKKPNSALRKFARVRLSNLIEVTAYIPGI' A
#
# COMPACT_ATOMS: atom_id res chain seq x y z
N ARG A 1 -12.38 8.67 3.15
CA ARG A 1 -11.60 9.45 2.16
C ARG A 1 -10.18 9.60 2.69
N GLY A 2 -9.18 9.57 1.82
CA GLY A 2 -7.77 9.67 2.22
C GLY A 2 -6.90 10.05 1.04
N VAL A 3 -5.76 10.70 1.31
CA VAL A 3 -4.81 11.15 0.30
C VAL A 3 -3.61 10.20 0.29
N ALA A 4 -3.21 9.74 -0.88
CA ALA A 4 -2.02 8.91 -1.03
C ALA A 4 -0.76 9.76 -0.84
N THR A 5 0.09 9.38 0.11
CA THR A 5 1.35 10.08 0.42
C THR A 5 2.55 9.41 -0.28
N ARG A 6 2.47 8.10 -0.52
CA ARG A 6 3.46 7.35 -1.29
C ARG A 6 2.80 6.17 -1.99
N VAL A 7 3.24 5.87 -3.20
CA VAL A 7 2.83 4.67 -3.96
C VAL A 7 4.09 3.91 -4.37
N GLY A 8 4.06 2.59 -4.32
CA GLY A 8 5.20 1.75 -4.69
C GLY A 8 4.87 0.27 -4.72
N THR A 9 5.92 -0.56 -4.77
CA THR A 9 5.83 -2.02 -4.76
C THR A 9 6.63 -2.62 -3.61
N MET A 10 6.13 -3.67 -2.97
CA MET A 10 6.86 -4.44 -1.96
C MET A 10 6.92 -5.92 -2.34
N THR A 11 8.02 -6.59 -1.97
CA THR A 11 8.12 -8.05 -2.06
C THR A 11 7.49 -8.69 -0.83
N PRO A 12 6.61 -9.70 -0.98
CA PRO A 12 6.04 -10.41 0.16
C PRO A 12 7.12 -11.26 0.87
N LYS A 13 6.80 -11.71 2.08
CA LYS A 13 7.65 -12.67 2.80
C LYS A 13 7.65 -14.03 2.08
N LYS A 14 8.77 -14.76 2.20
CA LYS A 14 8.86 -16.18 1.78
C LYS A 14 7.67 -16.98 2.33
N PRO A 15 7.14 -17.99 1.62
CA PRO A 15 7.67 -18.64 0.42
C PRO A 15 7.31 -17.94 -0.91
N ASN A 16 6.52 -16.87 -0.86
CA ASN A 16 5.99 -16.25 -2.07
C ASN A 16 6.99 -15.26 -2.67
N SER A 17 7.06 -15.20 -4.00
CA SER A 17 7.78 -14.18 -4.77
C SER A 17 6.80 -13.43 -5.67
N ALA A 18 6.67 -12.13 -5.47
CA ALA A 18 5.84 -11.25 -6.31
C ALA A 18 6.20 -9.78 -6.03
N LEU A 19 5.78 -8.86 -6.91
CA LEU A 19 5.77 -7.43 -6.62
C LEU A 19 4.33 -7.00 -6.29
N ARG A 20 4.07 -6.65 -5.03
CA ARG A 20 2.75 -6.20 -4.55
C ARG A 20 2.67 -4.67 -4.59
N LYS A 21 1.75 -4.12 -5.39
CA LYS A 21 1.46 -2.68 -5.40
C LYS A 21 0.85 -2.26 -4.05
N PHE A 22 1.36 -1.18 -3.47
CA PHE A 22 0.85 -0.61 -2.22
C PHE A 22 0.80 0.92 -2.28
N ALA A 23 -0.05 1.51 -1.44
CA ALA A 23 -0.09 2.93 -1.15
C ALA A 23 0.01 3.19 0.36
N ARG A 24 0.78 4.20 0.76
CA ARG A 24 0.63 4.85 2.05
C ARG A 24 -0.44 5.92 1.90
N VAL A 25 -1.45 5.87 2.76
CA VAL A 25 -2.61 6.75 2.70
C VAL A 25 -2.77 7.43 4.05
N ARG A 26 -2.88 8.76 4.03
CA ARG A 26 -3.30 9.55 5.19
C ARG A 26 -4.81 9.68 5.16
N LEU A 27 -5.46 9.11 6.17
CA LEU A 27 -6.91 9.15 6.32
C LEU A 27 -7.36 10.49 6.92
N SER A 28 -8.64 10.81 6.76
CA SER A 28 -9.24 12.04 7.31
C SER A 28 -9.17 12.13 8.84
N ASN A 29 -9.01 11.00 9.55
CA ASN A 29 -8.80 10.94 10.99
C ASN A 29 -7.31 11.07 11.40
N LEU A 30 -6.46 11.59 10.51
CA LEU A 30 -5.01 11.83 10.70
C LEU A 30 -4.14 10.58 10.84
N ILE A 31 -4.71 9.37 10.74
CA ILE A 31 -3.95 8.12 10.80
C ILE A 31 -3.33 7.81 9.43
N GLU A 32 -2.07 7.39 9.44
CA GLU A 32 -1.42 6.83 8.27
C GLU A 32 -1.55 5.31 8.22
N VAL A 33 -2.05 4.82 7.10
CA VAL A 33 -2.23 3.39 6.86
C VAL A 33 -1.52 2.95 5.59
N THR A 34 -1.10 1.69 5.55
CA THR A 34 -0.62 1.05 4.33
C THR A 34 -1.78 0.26 3.71
N ALA A 35 -2.14 0.59 2.48
CA ALA A 35 -3.21 -0.05 1.73
C ALA A 35 -2.65 -0.84 0.54
N TYR A 36 -3.25 -2.00 0.26
CA TYR A 36 -2.99 -2.77 -0.95
C TYR A 36 -3.77 -2.18 -2.13
N ILE A 37 -3.13 -2.09 -3.30
CA ILE A 37 -3.82 -1.68 -4.54
C ILE A 37 -4.14 -2.95 -5.34
N PRO A 38 -5.42 -3.36 -5.39
CA PRO A 38 -5.84 -4.47 -6.23
C PRO A 38 -5.93 -4.04 -7.71
N GLY A 39 -5.62 -4.95 -8.63
CA GLY A 39 -5.59 -4.72 -10.07
C GLY A 39 -4.38 -5.38 -10.72
N ILE A 40 -4.30 -5.32 -12.07
CA ILE A 40 -3.12 -5.75 -12.84
C ILE A 40 -2.08 -4.63 -12.91
#